data_AF-A0A8S9Q4T0-F1
#
_entry.id   AF-A0A8S9Q4T0-F1
#
_cell.length_a   1.000
_cell.length_b   1.000
_cell.length_c   1.000
_cell.angle_alpha   90.00
_cell.angle_beta   90.00
_cell.angle_gamma   90.00
#
_symmetry.space_group_name_H-M   'P 1'
#
loop_
_entity.id
_entity.type
_entity.pdbx_description
1 polymer ?
#
loop_
_entity_poly.entity_id
_entity_poly.type
_entity_poly.pdbx_seq_one_letter_code
_entity_poly.pdbx_strand_id
1 'polypeptide(L)'
;MIPVTKDNIRKIWERASLFEESHICLPEHATSFTPTKLAPEIYTKDEINEMVTGICGAQEKLGDELKTLVEDTYQPLDRGYNELFRSMAEMRTEIESMQHNLEKEATTSLLIDANKATSIDVKPQTSQIPA
;
A
#
# COMPACT_ATOMS: atom_id res chain seq x y z
N MET A 1 39.79 -25.70 59.32
CA MET A 1 39.09 -25.92 58.04
C MET A 1 37.85 -25.05 58.03
N ILE A 2 37.72 -24.10 57.11
CA ILE A 2 36.55 -23.23 57.05
C ILE A 2 35.43 -24.01 56.33
N PRO A 3 34.25 -24.21 56.95
CA PRO A 3 33.16 -24.92 56.30
C PRO A 3 32.59 -24.05 55.17
N VAL A 4 32.68 -24.53 53.93
CA VAL A 4 32.12 -23.86 52.74
C VAL A 4 30.73 -24.43 52.47
N THR A 5 29.69 -23.61 52.60
CA THR A 5 28.31 -24.01 52.29
C THR A 5 27.90 -23.57 50.88
N LYS A 6 26.83 -24.18 50.34
CA LYS A 6 26.25 -23.81 49.02
C LYS A 6 25.86 -22.32 48.95
N ASP A 7 25.42 -21.75 50.05
CA ASP A 7 25.07 -20.33 50.15
C ASP A 7 26.30 -19.42 50.09
N ASN A 8 27.45 -19.87 50.60
CA ASN A 8 28.70 -19.12 50.46
C ASN A 8 29.15 -19.06 49.00
N ILE A 9 29.01 -20.16 48.25
CA ILE A 9 29.36 -20.22 46.82
C ILE A 9 28.46 -19.29 46.00
N ARG A 10 27.14 -19.29 46.26
CA ARG A 10 26.17 -18.42 45.56
C ARG A 10 26.51 -16.93 45.73
N LYS A 11 26.79 -16.51 46.97
CA LYS A 11 27.15 -15.11 47.28
C LYS A 11 28.44 -14.65 46.59
N ILE A 12 29.40 -15.56 46.38
CA ILE A 12 30.64 -15.25 45.65
C ILE A 12 30.33 -15.02 44.17
N TRP A 13 29.48 -15.87 43.58
CA TRP A 13 29.06 -15.73 42.18
C TRP A 13 28.24 -14.46 41.93
N GLU A 14 27.29 -14.14 42.81
CA GLU A 14 26.50 -12.91 42.72
C GLU A 14 27.38 -11.65 42.78
N ARG A 15 28.43 -11.66 43.62
CA ARG A 15 29.39 -10.54 43.69
C ARG A 15 30.30 -10.49 42.47
N ALA A 16 30.73 -11.65 41.95
CA ALA A 16 31.51 -11.71 40.73
C ALA A 16 30.69 -11.14 39.56
N SER A 17 29.42 -11.50 39.42
CA SER A 17 28.56 -11.03 38.32
C SER A 17 28.28 -9.52 38.29
N LEU A 18 28.58 -8.78 39.37
CA LEU A 18 28.48 -7.32 39.38
C LEU A 18 29.62 -6.62 38.62
N PHE A 19 30.66 -7.36 38.25
CA PHE A 19 31.78 -6.85 37.46
C PHE A 19 31.69 -7.40 36.04
N GLU A 20 31.96 -6.53 35.07
CA GLU A 20 31.86 -6.84 33.63
C GLU A 20 32.89 -7.90 33.19
N GLU A 21 34.03 -7.98 33.89
CA GLU A 21 35.11 -8.93 33.63
C GLU A 21 35.72 -9.41 34.96
N SER A 22 35.06 -10.38 35.59
CA SER A 22 35.42 -10.92 36.92
C SER A 22 35.89 -12.37 36.81
N HIS A 23 37.14 -12.59 37.18
CA HIS A 23 37.73 -13.92 37.26
C HIS A 23 37.94 -14.33 38.72
N ILE A 24 37.55 -15.55 39.06
CA ILE A 24 37.82 -16.14 40.37
C ILE A 24 39.07 -17.00 40.23
N CYS A 25 40.19 -16.53 40.76
CA CYS A 25 41.45 -17.27 40.75
C CYS A 25 41.78 -17.79 42.15
N LEU A 26 42.41 -18.97 42.23
CA LEU A 26 43.04 -19.42 43.47
C LEU A 26 44.20 -18.49 43.84
N PRO A 27 44.52 -18.32 45.14
CA PRO A 27 45.59 -17.40 45.58
C PRO A 27 46.95 -17.68 44.90
N GLU A 28 47.25 -18.95 44.65
CA GLU A 28 48.48 -19.40 43.97
C GLU A 28 48.54 -19.02 42.47
N HIS A 29 47.41 -18.67 41.86
CA HIS A 29 47.30 -18.30 40.45
C HIS A 29 46.91 -16.83 40.25
N ALA A 30 46.61 -16.11 41.34
CA ALA A 30 46.24 -14.70 41.28
C ALA A 30 47.39 -13.82 40.75
N THR A 31 48.64 -14.22 40.98
CA THR A 31 49.83 -13.47 40.54
C THR A 31 50.26 -13.79 39.10
N SER A 32 49.81 -14.92 38.54
CA SER A 32 50.08 -15.32 37.15
C SER A 32 48.98 -14.89 36.18
N PHE A 33 47.87 -14.38 36.71
CA PHE A 33 46.76 -13.91 35.88
C PHE A 33 47.07 -12.53 35.32
N THR A 34 47.25 -12.46 34.00
CA THR A 34 47.30 -11.20 33.26
C THR A 34 45.90 -10.93 32.73
N PRO A 35 45.16 -9.93 33.24
CA PRO A 35 43.87 -9.58 32.68
C PRO A 35 44.06 -9.13 31.22
N THR A 36 43.51 -9.89 30.27
CA THR A 36 43.49 -9.49 28.87
C THR A 36 42.31 -8.54 28.66
N LYS A 37 42.44 -7.31 29.14
CA LYS A 37 41.47 -6.26 28.83
C LYS A 37 41.61 -5.94 27.35
N LEU A 38 40.66 -6.41 26.53
CA LEU A 38 40.55 -5.89 25.17
C LEU A 38 40.28 -4.38 25.28
N ALA A 39 41.03 -3.58 24.53
CA ALA A 39 40.74 -2.16 24.45
C ALA A 39 39.29 -2.02 23.95
N PRO A 40 38.41 -1.30 24.67
CA PRO A 40 37.08 -1.04 24.13
C PRO A 40 37.27 -0.35 22.77
N GLU A 41 36.49 -0.76 21.78
CA GLU A 41 36.45 -0.14 20.46
C GLU A 41 35.78 1.22 20.60
N ILE A 42 36.55 2.17 21.13
CA ILE A 42 36.09 3.52 21.42
C ILE A 42 36.23 4.34 20.16
N TYR A 43 35.11 4.59 19.49
CA TYR A 43 35.08 5.54 18.40
C TYR A 43 35.51 6.91 18.89
N THR A 44 36.42 7.52 18.14
CA THR A 44 36.73 8.92 18.26
C THR A 44 35.51 9.74 17.86
N LYS A 45 35.44 10.97 18.38
CA LYS A 45 34.38 11.91 18.01
C LYS A 45 34.29 12.12 16.49
N ASP A 46 35.44 12.11 15.81
CA ASP A 46 35.52 12.34 14.37
C ASP A 46 34.94 11.17 13.57
N GLU A 47 35.23 9.92 13.97
CA GLU A 47 34.62 8.72 13.37
C GLU A 47 33.10 8.71 13.53
N ILE A 48 32.61 9.05 14.73
CA ILE A 48 31.16 9.16 14.97
C ILE A 48 30.56 10.25 14.07
N ASN A 49 31.21 11.41 13.96
CA ASN A 49 30.71 12.51 13.15
C ASN A 49 30.70 12.17 11.65
N GLU A 50 31.70 11.43 11.17
CA GLU A 50 31.74 10.91 9.79
C GLU A 50 30.57 9.96 9.54
N MET A 51 30.37 8.99 10.43
CA MET A 51 29.25 8.04 10.32
C MET A 51 27.90 8.75 10.31
N VAL A 52 27.69 9.69 11.22
CA VAL A 52 26.44 10.48 11.30
C VAL A 52 26.23 11.27 10.01
N THR A 53 27.27 11.93 9.51
CA THR A 53 27.20 12.70 8.26
C THR A 53 26.84 11.80 7.07
N GLY A 54 27.47 10.63 6.97
CA GLY A 54 27.18 9.64 5.94
C GLY A 54 25.74 9.12 6.01
N ILE A 55 25.25 8.81 7.21
CA ILE A 55 23.86 8.36 7.43
C ILE A 55 22.88 9.45 7.03
N CYS A 56 23.09 10.69 7.49
CA CYS A 56 22.21 11.81 7.18
C CYS A 56 22.15 12.08 5.67
N GLY A 57 23.30 12.09 4.98
CA GLY A 57 23.34 12.29 3.53
C GLY A 57 22.66 11.16 2.76
N ALA A 58 22.83 9.91 3.19
CA ALA A 58 22.14 8.77 2.58
C ALA A 58 20.62 8.84 2.79
N GLN A 59 20.17 9.26 3.97
CA GLN A 59 18.75 9.44 4.28
C GLN A 59 18.11 10.56 3.46
N GLU A 60 18.80 11.68 3.29
CA GLU A 60 18.34 12.79 2.45
C GLU A 60 18.16 12.35 1.00
N LYS A 61 19.18 11.70 0.43
CA LYS A 61 19.12 11.15 -0.93
C LYS A 61 17.98 10.15 -1.12
N LEU A 62 17.78 9.25 -0.16
CA LEU A 62 16.67 8.29 -0.20
C LEU A 62 15.31 9.01 -0.14
N GLY A 63 15.20 10.09 0.65
CA GLY A 63 14.01 10.92 0.72
C GLY A 63 13.67 11.57 -0.62
N ASP A 64 14.68 12.10 -1.31
CA ASP A 64 14.52 12.69 -2.64
C ASP A 64 14.11 11.64 -3.69
N GLU A 65 14.77 10.48 -3.72
CA GLU A 65 14.43 9.39 -4.63
C GLU A 65 12.99 8.89 -4.41
N LEU A 66 12.58 8.74 -3.14
CA LEU A 66 11.21 8.33 -2.80
C LEU A 66 10.19 9.39 -3.25
N LYS A 67 10.50 10.67 -3.06
CA LYS A 67 9.64 11.77 -3.49
C LYS A 67 9.45 11.74 -5.01
N THR A 68 10.53 11.64 -5.76
CA THR A 68 10.47 11.52 -7.23
C THR A 68 9.66 10.30 -7.66
N LEU A 69 9.89 9.14 -7.05
CA LEU A 69 9.14 7.92 -7.36
C LEU A 69 7.63 8.09 -7.10
N VAL A 70 7.26 8.76 -6.01
CA VAL A 70 5.85 9.06 -5.70
C VAL A 70 5.26 10.02 -6.73
N GLU A 71 5.99 11.07 -7.10
CA GLU A 71 5.53 12.03 -8.12
C GLU A 71 5.35 11.36 -9.50
N ASP A 72 6.32 10.52 -9.90
CA ASP A 72 6.33 9.78 -11.16
C ASP A 72 5.21 8.73 -11.25
N THR A 73 4.76 8.21 -10.11
CA THR A 73 3.69 7.18 -10.07
C THR A 73 2.30 7.78 -9.85
N TYR A 74 2.20 8.83 -9.03
CA TYR A 74 0.92 9.45 -8.68
C TYR A 74 0.32 10.23 -9.85
N GLN A 75 1.11 11.03 -10.59
CA GLN A 75 0.56 11.83 -11.69
C GLN A 75 -0.06 10.98 -12.82
N PRO A 76 0.59 9.91 -13.31
CA PRO A 76 -0.03 9.04 -14.32
C PRO A 76 -1.27 8.32 -13.79
N LEU A 77 -1.26 7.92 -12.52
CA LEU A 77 -2.38 7.24 -11.89
C LEU A 77 -3.61 8.17 -11.80
N ASP A 78 -3.43 9.40 -11.31
CA ASP A 78 -4.49 10.40 -11.20
C ASP A 78 -5.06 10.76 -12.58
N ARG A 79 -4.18 10.97 -13.58
CA ARG A 79 -4.60 11.19 -14.97
C ARG A 79 -5.42 10.02 -15.50
N GLY A 80 -4.92 8.79 -15.36
CA GLY A 80 -5.59 7.59 -15.85
C GLY A 80 -6.95 7.37 -15.18
N TYR A 81 -7.03 7.63 -13.88
CA TYR A 81 -8.30 7.58 -13.14
C TYR A 81 -9.32 8.59 -13.69
N ASN A 82 -8.91 9.84 -13.90
CA ASN A 82 -9.78 10.89 -14.44
C ASN A 82 -10.23 10.59 -15.89
N GLU A 83 -9.33 10.06 -16.72
CA GLU A 83 -9.66 9.64 -18.09
C GLU A 83 -10.64 8.48 -18.12
N LEU A 84 -10.45 7.46 -17.27
CA LEU A 84 -11.37 6.34 -17.12
C LEU A 84 -12.74 6.81 -16.63
N PHE A 85 -12.78 7.70 -15.63
CA PHE A 85 -14.03 8.27 -15.12
C PHE A 85 -14.80 9.00 -16.21
N ARG A 86 -14.11 9.85 -16.99
CA ARG A 86 -14.70 10.55 -18.14
C ARG A 86 -15.23 9.57 -19.18
N SER A 87 -14.46 8.55 -19.54
CA SER A 87 -14.87 7.52 -20.50
C SER A 87 -16.15 6.79 -20.05
N MET A 88 -16.25 6.45 -18.76
CA MET A 88 -17.47 5.83 -18.21
C MET A 88 -18.69 6.76 -18.27
N ALA A 89 -18.51 8.05 -18.02
CA ALA A 89 -19.59 9.03 -18.13
C ALA A 89 -20.06 9.22 -19.58
N GLU A 90 -19.12 9.25 -20.53
CA GLU A 90 -19.41 9.30 -21.97
C GLU A 90 -20.20 8.06 -22.40
N MET A 91 -19.73 6.85 -22.06
CA MET A 91 -20.45 5.60 -22.38
C MET A 91 -21.85 5.55 -21.78
N ARG A 92 -22.02 6.01 -20.53
CA ARG A 92 -23.34 6.07 -19.88
C ARG A 92 -24.30 6.96 -20.67
N THR A 93 -23.82 8.13 -21.10
CA THR A 93 -24.61 9.08 -21.88
C THR A 93 -24.98 8.49 -23.25
N GLU A 94 -24.05 7.78 -23.89
CA GLU A 94 -24.29 7.11 -25.17
C GLU A 94 -25.35 5.99 -25.05
N ILE A 95 -25.30 5.20 -23.98
CA ILE A 95 -26.31 4.18 -23.67
C ILE A 95 -27.69 4.81 -23.48
N GLU A 96 -27.79 5.88 -22.69
CA GLU A 96 -29.05 6.60 -22.46
C GLU A 96 -29.63 7.18 -23.77
N SER A 97 -28.76 7.72 -24.65
CA SER A 97 -29.13 8.20 -25.98
C SER A 97 -29.67 7.07 -26.88
N MET A 98 -29.01 5.91 -26.90
CA MET A 98 -29.46 4.74 -27.66
C MET A 98 -30.82 4.23 -27.16
N GLN A 99 -31.03 4.16 -25.84
CA GLN A 99 -32.31 3.77 -25.25
C GLN A 99 -33.44 4.71 -25.68
N HIS A 100 -33.23 6.02 -25.61
CA HIS A 100 -34.21 7.01 -26.05
C HIS A 100 -34.54 6.88 -27.55
N ASN A 101 -33.53 6.63 -28.39
CA ASN A 101 -33.76 6.44 -29.83
C ASN A 101 -34.59 5.18 -30.12
N LEU A 102 -34.32 4.07 -29.42
CA LEU A 102 -35.10 2.84 -29.53
C LEU A 102 -36.57 3.05 -29.11
N GLU A 103 -36.84 3.77 -28.01
CA GLU A 103 -38.20 4.09 -27.58
C GLU A 103 -38.96 4.92 -28.62
N LYS A 104 -38.29 5.93 -29.21
CA LYS A 104 -38.88 6.75 -30.27
C LYS A 104 -39.22 5.93 -31.52
N GLU A 105 -38.33 5.02 -31.91
CA GLU A 105 -38.55 4.14 -33.07
C GLU A 105 -39.70 3.14 -32.83
N ALA A 106 -39.77 2.55 -31.64
CA ALA A 106 -40.87 1.67 -31.25
C ALA A 106 -42.23 2.39 -31.27
N THR A 107 -42.28 3.62 -30.76
CA THR A 107 -43.49 4.44 -30.74
C THR A 107 -43.92 4.83 -32.16
N THR A 108 -42.97 5.20 -33.02
CA THR A 108 -43.24 5.53 -34.43
C THR A 108 -43.78 4.32 -35.20
N SER A 109 -43.19 3.14 -34.98
CA SER A 109 -43.61 1.89 -35.61
C SER A 109 -45.03 1.48 -35.20
N LEU A 110 -45.38 1.63 -33.90
CA LEU A 110 -46.73 1.37 -33.39
C LEU A 110 -47.77 2.32 -34.00
N LEU A 111 -47.41 3.60 -34.18
CA LEU A 111 -48.29 4.63 -34.74
C LEU A 111 -48.61 4.37 -36.22
N ILE A 112 -47.63 3.88 -36.99
CA ILE A 112 -47.82 3.51 -38.40
C ILE A 112 -48.75 2.29 -38.53
N ASP A 113 -48.57 1.26 -37.69
CA ASP A 113 -49.40 0.05 -37.74
C ASP A 113 -50.86 0.33 -37.34
N ALA A 114 -51.08 1.15 -36.31
CA ALA A 114 -52.41 1.58 -35.88
C ALA A 114 -53.16 2.39 -36.95
N ASN A 115 -52.45 3.28 -37.65
CA ASN A 115 -53.04 4.05 -38.76
C ASN A 115 -53.43 3.15 -39.95
N LYS A 116 -52.69 2.07 -40.18
CA LYS A 116 -53.00 1.10 -41.23
C LYS A 116 -54.24 0.26 -40.90
N ALA A 117 -54.44 -0.08 -39.63
CA ALA A 117 -55.64 -0.80 -39.17
C ALA A 117 -56.93 0.03 -39.28
N THR A 118 -56.83 1.36 -39.19
CA THR A 118 -58.01 2.26 -39.18
C THR A 118 -58.48 2.63 -40.61
N SER A 119 -57.67 2.41 -41.65
CA SER A 119 -57.93 2.87 -43.01
C SER A 119 -58.72 1.89 -43.92
N ILE A 120 -59.12 0.71 -43.43
CA ILE A 120 -59.67 -0.38 -44.26
C ILE A 120 -61.18 -0.62 -44.02
N ASP A 121 -61.96 0.38 -43.60
CA ASP A 121 -63.43 0.31 -43.66
C ASP A 121 -63.97 1.26 -44.73
N VAL A 122 -63.71 0.91 -46.00
CA VAL A 122 -64.48 1.47 -47.12
C VAL A 122 -65.62 0.50 -47.41
N LYS A 123 -66.82 0.82 -46.90
CA LYS A 123 -68.06 0.10 -47.22
C LYS A 123 -68.26 0.02 -48.74
N PRO A 124 -68.56 -1.15 -49.32
CA PRO A 124 -68.85 -1.27 -50.73
C PRO A 124 -70.21 -0.63 -51.02
N GLN A 125 -70.24 0.40 -51.87
CA GLN A 125 -71.50 0.95 -52.37
C GLN A 125 -72.21 -0.10 -53.23
N THR A 126 -73.35 -0.55 -52.73
CA THR A 126 -74.24 -1.46 -53.44
C THR A 126 -75.01 -0.67 -54.50
N SER A 127 -74.59 -0.75 -55.76
CA SER A 127 -75.38 -0.25 -56.88
C SER A 127 -76.55 -1.21 -57.14
N GLN A 128 -77.75 -0.82 -56.74
CA GLN A 128 -79.00 -1.43 -57.20
C GLN A 128 -79.32 -0.90 -58.60
N ILE A 129 -79.52 -1.80 -59.56
CA ILE A 129 -80.09 -1.49 -60.89
C ILE A 129 -81.55 -1.94 -60.86
N PRO A 130 -82.54 -1.07 -61.15
CA PRO A 130 -83.94 -1.44 -61.16
C PRO A 130 -84.40 -1.97 -62.54
N ALA A 131 -85.29 -2.97 -62.44
CA ALA A 131 -86.31 -3.49 -63.38
C ALA A 131 -85.96 -3.63 -64.88
#